data_AF-A0A0F9G4W7-F1
#
_entry.id   AF-A0A0F9G4W7-F1
#
_cell.length_a   1.000
_cell.length_b   1.000
_cell.length_c   1.000
_cell.angle_alpha   90.00
_cell.angle_beta   90.00
_cell.angle_gamma   90.00
#
_symmetry.space_group_name_H-M   'P 1'
#
loop_
_entity.id
_entity.type
_entity.pdbx_description
1 polymer ?
#
loop_
_entity_poly.entity_id
_entity_poly.type
_entity_poly.pdbx_seq_one_letter_code
_entity_poly.pdbx_strand_id
1 'polypeptide(L)'
;MKIKTRSLMSALALAAGLSQGAFAAQGVAFVHGTGQQSDAYNDYWTGSFVDTVRQGLPNINNYTVINCDFEQYMWADGAVGCLAEQLTTFINNKNITELTLITHSNGGNVVRWILSNPTWDSRFPNIINKVTRTIALAPSSGGT
;
A
#
# COMPACT_ATOMS: atom_id res chain seq x y z
N MET A 1 22.96 14.24 -49.88
CA MET A 1 22.07 13.16 -49.40
C MET A 1 20.73 13.79 -49.02
N LYS A 2 19.67 13.63 -49.84
CA LYS A 2 18.34 14.24 -49.58
C LYS A 2 17.51 13.29 -48.73
N ILE A 3 17.33 13.62 -47.44
CA ILE A 3 16.47 12.86 -46.53
C ILE A 3 15.03 13.04 -47.00
N LYS A 4 14.35 11.94 -47.37
CA LYS A 4 12.95 11.94 -47.83
C LYS A 4 12.04 12.26 -46.63
N THR A 5 11.53 13.48 -46.57
CA THR A 5 10.64 14.02 -45.52
C THR A 5 9.37 13.18 -45.28
N ARG A 6 8.92 12.41 -46.28
CA ARG A 6 7.75 11.52 -46.16
C ARG A 6 7.96 10.31 -45.23
N SER A 7 9.19 9.81 -45.08
CA SER A 7 9.47 8.70 -44.13
C SER A 7 9.52 9.17 -42.67
N LEU A 8 9.86 10.44 -42.40
CA LEU A 8 9.93 10.96 -41.03
C LEU A 8 8.54 11.11 -40.38
N MET A 9 7.52 11.53 -41.14
CA MET A 9 6.16 11.70 -40.59
C MET A 9 5.49 10.38 -40.20
N SER A 10 5.80 9.29 -40.91
CA SER A 10 5.24 7.96 -40.60
C SER A 10 5.87 7.34 -39.35
N ALA A 11 7.17 7.60 -39.10
CA ALA A 11 7.86 7.13 -37.91
C ALA A 11 7.39 7.87 -36.63
N LEU A 12 7.05 9.16 -36.75
CA LEU A 12 6.60 9.97 -35.61
C LEU A 12 5.18 9.61 -35.17
N ALA A 13 4.29 9.25 -36.11
CA ALA A 13 2.94 8.79 -35.79
C ALA A 13 2.92 7.41 -35.11
N LEU A 14 3.87 6.53 -35.44
CA LEU A 14 3.99 5.20 -34.82
C LEU A 14 4.56 5.29 -33.39
N ALA A 15 5.45 6.25 -33.12
CA ALA A 15 6.01 6.48 -31.79
C ALA A 15 4.97 7.10 -30.81
N ALA A 16 4.06 7.94 -31.29
CA ALA A 16 3.00 8.55 -30.47
C ALA A 16 1.87 7.56 -30.09
N GLY A 17 1.66 6.48 -30.86
CA GLY A 17 0.64 5.46 -30.57
C GLY A 17 1.02 4.46 -29.47
N LEU A 18 2.28 4.43 -29.04
CA LEU A 18 2.82 3.48 -28.05
C LEU A 18 2.95 4.06 -26.65
N SER A 19 2.65 5.34 -26.43
CA SER A 19 2.58 5.92 -25.09
C SER A 19 1.27 5.52 -24.41
N GLN A 20 1.11 4.23 -24.10
CA GLN A 20 0.14 3.81 -23.10
C GLN A 20 0.62 4.41 -21.77
N GLY A 21 -0.12 5.37 -21.23
CA GLY A 21 0.15 5.88 -19.89
C GLY A 21 0.19 4.70 -18.92
N ALA A 22 1.27 4.56 -18.17
CA ALA A 22 1.35 3.56 -17.12
C ALA A 22 0.30 3.91 -16.06
N PHE A 23 -0.83 3.21 -16.08
CA PHE A 23 -1.82 3.35 -15.02
C PHE A 23 -1.22 2.79 -13.73
N ALA A 24 -1.31 3.56 -12.66
CA ALA A 24 -0.86 3.10 -11.36
C ALA A 24 -1.68 1.87 -10.93
N ALA A 25 -0.98 0.82 -10.50
CA ALA A 25 -1.59 -0.30 -9.81
C ALA A 25 -1.91 0.14 -8.38
N GLN A 26 -3.11 0.69 -8.21
CA GLN A 26 -3.60 1.16 -6.92
C GLN A 26 -3.95 -0.02 -6.02
N GLY A 27 -3.54 0.06 -4.76
CA GLY A 27 -3.89 -0.91 -3.73
C GLY A 27 -4.24 -0.26 -2.40
N VAL A 28 -5.02 -0.97 -1.58
CA VAL A 28 -5.38 -0.56 -0.23
C VAL A 28 -4.98 -1.63 0.78
N ALA A 29 -4.30 -1.25 1.85
CA ALA A 29 -4.05 -2.13 2.98
C ALA A 29 -4.82 -1.65 4.21
N PHE A 30 -5.52 -2.57 4.88
CA PHE A 30 -6.25 -2.31 6.13
C PHE A 30 -5.41 -2.78 7.32
N VAL A 31 -5.06 -1.87 8.23
CA VAL A 31 -4.16 -2.11 9.37
C VAL A 31 -4.92 -1.91 10.68
N HIS A 32 -5.26 -3.01 11.36
CA HIS A 32 -6.05 -2.96 12.60
C HIS A 32 -5.33 -2.24 13.74
N GLY A 33 -6.04 -1.97 14.83
CA GLY A 33 -5.52 -1.37 16.06
C GLY A 33 -4.94 -2.39 17.03
N THR A 34 -4.85 -2.03 18.31
CA THR A 34 -4.31 -2.92 19.36
C THR A 34 -5.00 -4.29 19.37
N GLY A 35 -4.21 -5.32 19.66
CA GLY A 35 -4.65 -6.71 19.75
C GLY A 35 -3.87 -7.63 18.82
N GLN A 36 -4.05 -8.92 19.04
CA GLN A 36 -3.53 -9.99 18.19
C GLN A 36 -4.71 -10.77 17.62
N GLN A 37 -5.21 -10.33 16.46
CA GLN A 37 -6.41 -10.92 15.87
C GLN A 37 -6.11 -12.31 15.30
N SER A 38 -7.07 -13.23 15.41
CA SER A 38 -6.99 -14.52 14.69
C SER A 38 -7.30 -14.32 13.21
N ASP A 39 -8.28 -13.46 12.91
CA ASP A 39 -8.63 -13.04 11.57
C ASP A 39 -9.10 -11.57 11.56
N ALA A 40 -8.17 -10.63 11.33
CA ALA A 40 -8.51 -9.21 11.27
C ALA A 40 -9.54 -8.83 10.19
N TYR A 41 -9.75 -9.64 9.15
CA TYR A 41 -10.80 -9.36 8.14
C TYR A 41 -12.18 -9.58 8.74
N ASN A 42 -12.39 -10.71 9.43
CA ASN A 42 -13.68 -11.04 10.02
C ASN A 42 -13.89 -10.38 11.39
N ASP A 43 -12.87 -10.37 12.24
CA ASP A 43 -12.98 -9.99 13.65
C ASP A 43 -12.83 -8.49 13.90
N TYR A 44 -12.13 -7.78 13.01
CA TYR A 44 -11.78 -6.37 13.21
C TYR A 44 -12.44 -5.44 12.20
N TRP A 45 -12.07 -5.59 10.93
CA TRP A 45 -12.53 -4.68 9.89
C TRP A 45 -13.94 -4.97 9.44
N THR A 46 -14.41 -6.21 9.61
CA THR A 46 -15.65 -6.76 9.07
C THR A 46 -15.65 -6.79 7.53
N GLY A 47 -15.93 -7.96 6.96
CA GLY A 47 -15.83 -8.14 5.51
C GLY A 47 -16.69 -7.16 4.69
N SER A 48 -17.85 -6.77 5.22
CA SER A 48 -18.74 -5.80 4.58
C SER A 48 -18.14 -4.40 4.44
N PHE A 49 -17.40 -3.93 5.45
CA PHE A 49 -16.68 -2.65 5.36
C PHE A 49 -15.56 -2.73 4.34
N VAL A 50 -14.74 -3.80 4.38
CA VAL A 50 -13.65 -4.02 3.41
C VAL A 50 -14.21 -4.06 1.99
N ASP A 51 -15.33 -4.75 1.79
CA ASP A 51 -16.02 -4.87 0.51
C ASP A 51 -16.54 -3.54 -0.01
N THR A 52 -17.06 -2.69 0.88
CA THR A 52 -17.52 -1.34 0.52
C THR A 52 -16.36 -0.46 0.09
N VAL A 53 -15.24 -0.50 0.81
CA VAL A 53 -14.07 0.34 0.49
C VAL A 53 -13.39 -0.13 -0.80
N ARG A 54 -13.19 -1.43 -1.00
CA ARG A 54 -12.47 -1.95 -2.18
C ARG A 54 -13.22 -1.73 -3.50
N GLN A 55 -14.53 -1.48 -3.46
CA GLN A 55 -15.31 -1.07 -4.65
C GLN A 55 -14.81 0.25 -5.26
N GLY A 56 -14.11 1.09 -4.48
CA GLY A 56 -13.50 2.32 -4.98
C GLY A 56 -12.22 2.11 -5.80
N LEU A 57 -11.68 0.88 -5.87
CA LEU A 57 -10.43 0.61 -6.58
C LEU A 57 -10.67 0.29 -8.06
N PRO A 58 -9.76 0.73 -8.97
CA PRO A 58 -9.77 0.29 -10.36
C PRO A 58 -9.69 -1.25 -10.49
N ASN A 59 -8.94 -1.91 -9.61
CA ASN A 59 -8.95 -3.35 -9.44
C ASN A 59 -9.35 -3.70 -8.01
N ILE A 60 -10.59 -4.18 -7.85
CA ILE A 60 -11.18 -4.52 -6.54
C ILE A 60 -10.42 -5.62 -5.78
N ASN A 61 -9.55 -6.38 -6.46
CA ASN A 61 -8.74 -7.44 -5.85
C ASN A 61 -7.36 -6.96 -5.37
N ASN A 62 -7.07 -5.66 -5.50
CA ASN A 62 -5.85 -5.04 -4.99
C ASN A 62 -6.07 -4.52 -3.58
N TYR A 63 -6.39 -5.43 -2.66
CA TYR A 63 -6.44 -5.11 -1.23
C TYR A 63 -5.77 -6.20 -0.40
N THR A 64 -5.37 -5.83 0.81
CA THR A 64 -4.94 -6.77 1.84
C THR A 64 -5.43 -6.32 3.21
N VAL A 65 -5.70 -7.26 4.09
CA VAL A 65 -5.96 -6.98 5.51
C VAL A 65 -4.79 -7.52 6.32
N ILE A 66 -4.12 -6.62 7.03
CA ILE A 66 -2.98 -6.98 7.85
C ILE A 66 -3.47 -7.68 9.11
N ASN A 67 -2.77 -8.75 9.51
CA ASN A 67 -3.06 -9.51 10.72
C ASN A 67 -1.76 -9.73 11.50
N CYS A 68 -1.47 -8.86 12.46
CA CYS A 68 -0.22 -8.85 13.23
C CYS A 68 -0.48 -8.69 14.73
N ASP A 69 0.54 -8.88 15.56
CA ASP A 69 0.45 -8.60 16.99
C ASP A 69 0.76 -7.12 17.25
N PHE A 70 -0.29 -6.31 17.42
CA PHE A 70 -0.18 -4.88 17.76
C PHE A 70 -0.43 -4.61 19.26
N GLU A 71 -0.35 -5.64 20.10
CA GLU A 71 -0.14 -5.45 21.54
C GLU A 71 1.32 -5.11 21.85
N GLN A 72 2.24 -5.53 20.98
CA GLN A 72 3.66 -5.19 21.08
C GLN A 72 3.93 -3.71 20.83
N TYR A 73 5.09 -3.26 21.30
CA TYR A 73 5.62 -1.96 20.91
C TYR A 73 5.82 -1.87 19.39
N MET A 74 5.61 -0.68 18.84
CA MET A 74 5.67 -0.43 17.39
C MET A 74 7.03 -0.71 16.74
N TRP A 75 8.11 -0.85 17.50
CA TRP A 75 9.44 -1.23 16.99
C TRP A 75 9.75 -2.73 17.14
N ALA A 76 8.86 -3.50 17.74
CA ALA A 76 9.01 -4.94 17.91
C ALA A 76 8.74 -5.68 16.60
N ASP A 77 9.43 -6.80 16.40
CA ASP A 77 9.32 -7.61 15.18
C ASP A 77 7.89 -8.15 14.96
N GLY A 78 7.22 -8.60 16.03
CA GLY A 78 5.82 -9.07 15.96
C GLY A 78 4.80 -8.00 15.52
N ALA A 79 5.14 -6.71 15.68
CA ALA A 79 4.34 -5.60 15.20
C ALA A 79 4.85 -5.11 13.82
N VAL A 80 5.94 -4.35 13.81
CA VAL A 80 6.39 -3.69 12.57
C VAL A 80 7.09 -4.65 11.60
N GLY A 81 7.80 -5.65 12.11
CA GLY A 81 8.40 -6.69 11.27
C GLY A 81 7.34 -7.48 10.51
N CYS A 82 6.27 -7.89 11.21
CA CYS A 82 5.08 -8.53 10.63
C CYS A 82 4.37 -7.62 9.62
N LEU A 83 4.10 -6.35 9.98
CA LEU A 83 3.45 -5.39 9.09
C LEU A 83 4.26 -5.19 7.80
N ALA A 84 5.56 -5.00 7.92
CA ALA A 84 6.44 -4.79 6.77
C ALA A 84 6.51 -6.02 5.86
N GLU A 85 6.49 -7.23 6.42
CA GLU A 85 6.45 -8.48 5.65
C GLU A 85 5.19 -8.59 4.79
N GLN A 86 4.03 -8.38 5.43
CA GLN A 86 2.74 -8.51 4.75
C GLN A 86 2.53 -7.41 3.70
N LEU A 87 2.94 -6.17 3.99
CA LEU A 87 2.91 -5.08 3.01
C LEU A 87 3.84 -5.35 1.82
N THR A 88 5.07 -5.80 2.08
CA THR A 88 6.04 -6.12 1.02
C THR A 88 5.51 -7.24 0.13
N THR A 89 4.99 -8.31 0.73
CA THR A 89 4.36 -9.43 0.02
C THR A 89 3.19 -8.95 -0.85
N PHE A 90 2.30 -8.13 -0.29
CA PHE A 90 1.17 -7.59 -1.03
C PHE A 90 1.61 -6.71 -2.21
N ILE A 91 2.54 -5.77 -1.96
CA ILE A 91 3.09 -4.87 -2.98
C ILE A 91 3.67 -5.68 -4.14
N ASN A 92 4.50 -6.67 -3.84
CA ASN A 92 5.18 -7.46 -4.85
C ASN A 92 4.21 -8.35 -5.62
N ASN A 93 3.33 -9.09 -4.93
CA ASN A 93 2.41 -10.04 -5.57
C ASN A 93 1.36 -9.36 -6.46
N LYS A 94 0.98 -8.12 -6.13
CA LYS A 94 -0.03 -7.36 -6.88
C LYS A 94 0.59 -6.26 -7.76
N ASN A 95 1.91 -6.15 -7.78
CA ASN A 95 2.66 -5.10 -8.48
C ASN A 95 2.18 -3.68 -8.12
N ILE A 96 1.86 -3.44 -6.84
CA ILE A 96 1.31 -2.15 -6.39
C ILE A 96 2.33 -1.03 -6.62
N THR A 97 1.89 0.03 -7.30
CA THR A 97 2.69 1.24 -7.52
C THR A 97 2.21 2.42 -6.71
N GLU A 98 0.94 2.41 -6.26
CA GLU A 98 0.34 3.40 -5.37
C GLU A 98 -0.44 2.69 -4.27
N LEU A 99 -0.03 2.88 -3.02
CA LEU A 99 -0.60 2.23 -1.87
C LEU A 99 -1.26 3.26 -0.95
N THR A 100 -2.54 3.03 -0.65
CA THR A 100 -3.24 3.70 0.45
C THR A 100 -3.28 2.79 1.66
N LEU A 101 -2.83 3.28 2.81
CA LEU A 101 -2.95 2.60 4.09
C LEU A 101 -4.18 3.13 4.82
N ILE A 102 -5.12 2.27 5.19
CA ILE A 102 -6.23 2.59 6.09
C ILE A 102 -5.90 1.95 7.43
N THR A 103 -5.75 2.77 8.46
CA THR A 103 -5.26 2.34 9.77
C THR A 103 -6.28 2.71 10.84
N HIS A 104 -6.33 1.95 11.93
CA HIS A 104 -7.15 2.27 13.09
C HIS A 104 -6.36 2.19 14.40
N SER A 105 -6.68 3.05 15.37
CA SER A 105 -6.10 3.02 16.73
C SER A 105 -4.56 2.87 16.71
N ASN A 106 -3.98 1.85 17.37
CA ASN A 106 -2.53 1.65 17.43
C ASN A 106 -1.88 1.32 16.07
N GLY A 107 -2.61 0.75 15.12
CA GLY A 107 -2.10 0.46 13.77
C GLY A 107 -1.58 1.71 13.07
N GLY A 108 -2.18 2.87 13.35
CA GLY A 108 -1.69 4.16 12.88
C GLY A 108 -0.29 4.49 13.40
N ASN A 109 0.02 4.16 14.65
CA ASN A 109 1.35 4.38 15.24
C ASN A 109 2.39 3.42 14.64
N VAL A 110 2.03 2.15 14.43
CA VAL A 110 2.92 1.16 13.79
C VAL A 110 3.25 1.55 12.35
N VAL A 111 2.25 1.99 11.58
CA VAL A 111 2.48 2.53 10.22
C VAL A 111 3.38 3.76 10.28
N ARG A 112 3.11 4.72 11.18
CA ARG A 112 3.95 5.92 11.34
C ARG A 112 5.39 5.57 11.70
N TRP A 113 5.63 4.49 12.45
CA TRP A 113 6.98 4.02 12.75
C TRP A 113 7.75 3.62 11.48
N ILE A 114 7.14 2.84 10.57
CA ILE A 114 7.74 2.52 9.26
C ILE A 114 8.09 3.82 8.52
N LEU A 115 7.10 4.71 8.38
CA LEU A 115 7.25 5.94 7.59
C LEU A 115 8.29 6.91 8.17
N SER A 116 8.55 6.87 9.48
CA SER A 116 9.48 7.79 10.16
C SER A 116 10.89 7.23 10.32
N ASN A 117 11.10 5.92 10.08
CA ASN A 117 12.38 5.24 10.31
C ASN A 117 12.87 4.50 9.05
N PRO A 118 13.05 5.18 7.90
CA PRO A 118 13.20 4.56 6.59
C PRO A 118 14.37 3.58 6.46
N THR A 119 15.39 3.67 7.31
CA THR A 119 16.59 2.82 7.26
C THR A 119 16.63 1.72 8.33
N TRP A 120 15.59 1.61 9.17
CA TRP A 120 15.56 0.62 10.26
C TRP A 120 15.45 -0.81 9.75
N ASP A 121 14.70 -1.01 8.66
CA ASP A 121 14.52 -2.30 8.02
C ASP A 121 14.66 -2.13 6.50
N SER A 122 15.36 -3.05 5.86
CA SER A 122 15.61 -3.04 4.41
C SER A 122 14.34 -3.01 3.55
N ARG A 123 13.19 -3.45 4.07
CA ARG A 123 11.89 -3.44 3.39
C ARG A 123 11.23 -2.07 3.37
N PHE A 124 11.52 -1.22 4.36
CA PHE A 124 10.80 0.05 4.55
C PHE A 124 10.94 1.01 3.36
N PRO A 125 12.12 1.22 2.74
CA PRO A 125 12.23 2.13 1.61
C PRO A 125 11.27 1.80 0.46
N ASN A 126 11.09 0.52 0.13
CA ASN A 126 10.14 0.12 -0.91
C ASN A 126 8.70 0.41 -0.49
N ILE A 127 8.31 0.06 0.73
CA ILE A 127 6.96 0.35 1.26
C ILE A 127 6.69 1.85 1.22
N ILE A 128 7.58 2.66 1.79
CA ILE A 128 7.47 4.13 1.85
C ILE A 128 7.31 4.71 0.45
N ASN A 129 8.10 4.25 -0.52
CA ASN A 129 8.02 4.72 -1.91
C ASN A 129 6.70 4.37 -2.61
N LYS A 130 5.94 3.37 -2.14
CA LYS A 130 4.62 3.05 -2.67
C LYS A 130 3.49 3.75 -1.92
N VAL A 131 3.67 4.06 -0.64
CA VAL A 131 2.63 4.71 0.17
C VAL A 131 2.42 6.14 -0.29
N THR A 132 1.27 6.40 -0.93
CA THR A 132 0.86 7.74 -1.37
C THR A 132 -0.10 8.41 -0.38
N ARG A 133 -0.80 7.61 0.44
CA ARG A 133 -1.73 8.11 1.45
C ARG A 133 -1.78 7.18 2.67
N THR A 134 -1.81 7.77 3.85
CA THR A 134 -2.17 7.09 5.09
C THR A 134 -3.41 7.75 5.67
N ILE A 135 -4.49 6.98 5.84
CA ILE A 135 -5.75 7.41 6.45
C ILE A 135 -5.78 6.78 7.83
N ALA A 136 -5.80 7.61 8.87
CA ALA A 136 -5.82 7.17 10.25
C ALA A 136 -7.20 7.40 10.87
N LEU A 137 -7.87 6.32 11.23
CA LEU A 137 -9.16 6.30 11.90
C LEU A 137 -8.92 6.20 13.40
N ALA A 138 -9.34 7.21 14.17
CA ALA A 138 -9.15 7.25 15.62
C ALA A 138 -7.75 6.78 16.11
N PRO A 139 -6.64 7.30 15.55
CA PRO A 139 -5.30 6.83 15.93
C PRO A 139 -4.99 7.18 17.39
N SER A 140 -4.36 6.25 18.11
CA SER A 140 -3.90 6.47 19.50
C SER A 140 -2.58 7.25 19.56
N SER A 141 -2.43 8.27 18.70
CA SER A 141 -1.17 9.00 18.53
C SER A 141 -0.78 9.91 19.70
N GLY A 142 -1.71 10.21 20.61
CA GLY A 142 -1.45 10.93 21.86
C GLY A 142 -1.47 10.03 23.11
N GLY A 143 -1.57 8.71 22.94
CA GLY A 143 -2.01 7.81 24.01
C GLY A 143 -3.54 7.78 24.15
N THR A 144 -4.04 6.81 24.93
CA THR A 144 -5.46 6.60 25.24
C THR A 144 -5.60 6.18 26.68
#